data_AF-A0A2V2VA19-F1
#
_entry.id   AF-A0A2V2VA19-F1
#
_cell.length_a   1.000
_cell.length_b   1.000
_cell.length_c   1.000
_cell.angle_alpha   90.00
_cell.angle_beta   90.00
_cell.angle_gamma   90.00
#
_symmetry.space_group_name_H-M   'P 1'
#
loop_
_entity.id
_entity.type
_entity.pdbx_description
1 polymer ?
#
loop_
_entity_poly.entity_id
_entity_poly.type
_entity_poly.pdbx_seq_one_letter_code
_entity_poly.pdbx_strand_id
1 'polypeptide(L)'
;MRRTSVLLAASPGVGIAPETTPVKYVPSMLNIQNMLWWNGKRSQYRATYREKTWYEVSRVGAHVKGRRSIMRQKYSPEALRMALSMVPEWFEVADVPRPPQRIRAQSEGIVGRWYSNFWTLHAVKYQCRLANVEWPFGERQRPRTNYEEPFFFVDFEESKAARDYRSRWINVNRSLVGMSKRMKEAEEETRYMQFRKQQDTFWSNRKVLVNRVKSMYNQGTMTSTKELPIKTINIKAFLAE
;
A
#
# COMPACT_ATOMS: atom_id res chain seq x y z
N MET A 1 24.13 25.21 63.99
CA MET A 1 23.39 25.38 62.71
C MET A 1 21.92 25.04 62.93
N ARG A 2 21.03 26.01 62.71
CA ARG A 2 19.58 25.92 62.95
C ARG A 2 18.94 24.90 62.00
N ARG A 3 18.16 23.95 62.53
CA ARG A 3 17.26 23.09 61.75
C ARG A 3 16.03 23.93 61.36
N THR A 4 15.87 24.19 60.08
CA THR A 4 14.66 24.78 59.51
C THR A 4 13.55 23.74 59.53
N SER A 5 12.52 23.99 60.34
CA SER A 5 11.25 23.25 60.33
C SER A 5 10.50 23.59 59.05
N VAL A 6 10.47 22.67 58.09
CA VAL A 6 9.58 22.78 56.93
C VAL A 6 8.18 22.40 57.39
N LEU A 7 7.32 23.41 57.51
CA LEU A 7 5.89 23.28 57.77
C LEU A 7 5.25 22.50 56.61
N LEU A 8 4.80 21.28 56.88
CA LEU A 8 3.91 20.55 55.98
C LEU A 8 2.55 21.22 55.99
N ALA A 9 2.12 21.75 54.84
CA ALA A 9 0.76 22.22 54.65
C ALA A 9 -0.20 21.05 54.82
N ALA A 10 -0.89 20.99 55.96
CA ALA A 10 -2.02 20.10 56.16
C ALA A 10 -3.23 20.66 55.40
N SER A 11 -3.60 20.03 54.29
CA SER A 11 -4.88 20.30 53.65
C SER A 11 -6.00 19.54 54.40
N PRO A 12 -7.09 20.21 54.81
CA PRO A 12 -8.22 19.57 55.46
C PRO A 12 -9.05 18.83 54.41
N GLY A 13 -9.44 17.58 54.67
CA GLY A 13 -10.23 16.82 53.70
C GLY A 13 -10.73 15.49 54.24
N VAL A 14 -11.88 15.56 54.93
CA VAL A 14 -13.02 14.61 54.96
C VAL A 14 -12.67 13.12 55.08
N GLY A 15 -13.11 12.50 56.18
CA GLY A 15 -13.13 11.06 56.39
C GLY A 15 -13.95 10.33 55.33
N ILE A 16 -13.29 9.98 54.24
CA ILE A 16 -13.78 9.08 53.21
C ILE A 16 -13.03 7.78 53.42
N ALA A 17 -13.77 6.65 53.48
CA ALA A 17 -13.17 5.33 53.64
C ALA A 17 -11.98 5.16 52.68
N PRO A 18 -10.85 4.57 53.11
CA PRO A 18 -9.64 4.46 52.27
C PRO A 18 -9.88 3.70 50.96
N GLU A 19 -11.00 2.99 50.82
CA GLU A 19 -11.40 2.24 49.64
C GLU A 19 -12.04 3.09 48.53
N THR A 20 -12.51 4.33 48.83
CA THR A 20 -13.25 5.17 47.88
C THR A 20 -12.53 6.46 47.47
N THR A 21 -11.30 6.68 47.95
CA THR A 21 -10.47 7.79 47.45
C THR A 21 -9.78 7.38 46.14
N PRO A 22 -10.01 8.09 45.01
CA PRO A 22 -9.28 7.81 43.79
C PRO A 22 -7.80 8.09 44.03
N VAL A 23 -6.95 7.10 43.76
CA VAL A 23 -5.50 7.26 43.87
C VAL A 23 -5.05 8.35 42.90
N LYS A 24 -4.76 9.54 43.46
CA LYS A 24 -4.45 10.76 42.70
C LYS A 24 -3.17 10.61 41.86
N TYR A 25 -2.19 9.88 42.37
CA TYR A 25 -0.94 9.57 41.68
C TYR A 25 -0.53 8.13 41.91
N VAL A 26 -0.21 7.42 40.83
CA VAL A 26 0.28 6.03 40.87
C VAL A 26 1.80 6.04 40.61
N PRO A 27 2.60 5.17 41.25
CA PRO A 27 4.05 5.12 41.03
C PRO A 27 4.51 5.01 39.58
N SER A 28 3.70 4.38 38.71
CA SER A 28 3.96 4.29 37.27
C SER A 28 3.86 5.65 36.55
N MET A 29 3.09 6.61 37.06
CA MET A 29 2.99 7.97 36.51
C MET A 29 4.29 8.76 36.75
N LEU A 30 4.99 8.46 37.85
CA LEU A 30 6.25 9.10 38.24
C LEU A 30 7.48 8.32 37.71
N ASN A 31 7.28 7.31 36.84
CA ASN A 31 8.33 6.43 36.33
C ASN A 31 9.17 5.71 37.41
N ILE A 32 8.59 5.47 38.60
CA ILE A 32 9.28 4.76 39.68
C ILE A 32 9.43 3.27 39.29
N GLN A 33 10.69 2.80 39.20
CA GLN A 33 11.02 1.43 38.83
C GLN A 33 10.88 0.46 40.00
N ASN A 34 9.68 -0.09 40.17
CA ASN A 34 9.40 -1.12 41.18
C ASN A 34 9.44 -2.51 40.57
N MET A 35 10.61 -3.16 40.68
CA MET A 35 10.83 -4.54 40.27
C MET A 35 11.34 -5.35 41.45
N LEU A 36 10.77 -6.54 41.67
CA LEU A 36 11.11 -7.40 42.81
C LEU A 36 12.62 -7.70 42.88
N TRP A 37 13.24 -7.99 41.74
CA TRP A 37 14.67 -8.28 41.64
C TRP A 37 15.56 -7.04 41.82
N TRP A 38 14.99 -5.83 41.72
CA TRP A 38 15.73 -4.58 41.84
C TRP A 38 15.66 -4.00 43.26
N ASN A 39 14.44 -3.81 43.79
CA ASN A 39 14.21 -3.12 45.06
C ASN A 39 13.24 -3.86 45.99
N GLY A 40 12.93 -5.13 45.70
CA GLY A 40 11.99 -5.94 46.49
C GLY A 40 10.52 -5.51 46.39
N LYS A 41 10.20 -4.45 45.63
CA LYS A 41 8.83 -3.91 45.50
C LYS A 41 8.20 -4.32 44.17
N ARG A 42 6.86 -4.31 44.12
CA ARG A 42 6.06 -4.53 42.90
C ARG A 42 4.99 -3.45 42.75
N SER A 43 4.72 -3.02 41.53
CA SER A 43 3.60 -2.12 41.24
C SER A 43 2.26 -2.76 41.61
N GLN A 44 1.38 -2.00 42.28
CA GLN A 44 0.08 -2.48 42.76
C GLN A 44 -0.89 -2.80 41.61
N TYR A 45 -0.96 -1.94 40.58
CA TYR A 45 -1.84 -2.13 39.42
C TYR A 45 -1.16 -2.94 38.31
N ARG A 46 -0.91 -4.22 38.59
CA ARG A 46 -0.29 -5.17 37.65
C ARG A 46 -0.88 -6.56 37.88
N ALA A 47 -1.12 -7.30 36.79
CA ALA A 47 -1.42 -8.73 36.87
C ALA A 47 -0.25 -9.52 37.47
N THR A 48 -0.55 -10.41 38.42
CA THR A 48 0.43 -11.28 39.09
C THR A 48 1.12 -12.21 38.10
N TYR A 49 0.33 -12.85 37.23
CA TYR A 49 0.81 -13.71 36.16
C TYR A 49 0.51 -13.09 34.79
N ARG A 50 1.43 -13.28 33.85
CA ARG A 50 1.27 -12.91 32.44
C ARG A 50 1.73 -14.08 31.60
N GLU A 51 0.80 -14.77 30.93
CA GLU A 51 1.11 -15.91 30.05
C GLU A 51 2.14 -15.53 28.98
N LYS A 52 1.98 -14.31 28.43
CA LYS A 52 2.90 -13.75 27.44
C LYS A 52 3.37 -12.38 27.87
N THR A 53 4.66 -12.13 27.69
CA THR A 53 5.24 -10.81 27.99
C THR A 53 4.84 -9.78 26.92
N TRP A 54 5.03 -8.49 27.22
CA TRP A 54 4.73 -7.42 26.26
C TRP A 54 5.47 -7.60 24.92
N TYR A 55 6.68 -8.14 24.97
CA TYR A 55 7.51 -8.41 23.79
C TYR A 55 6.92 -9.54 22.93
N GLU A 56 6.36 -10.59 23.53
CA GLU A 56 5.71 -11.65 22.77
C GLU A 56 4.38 -11.20 22.16
N VAL A 57 3.64 -10.36 22.88
CA VAL A 57 2.40 -9.75 22.39
C VAL A 57 2.68 -8.82 21.21
N SER A 58 3.79 -8.07 21.22
CA SER A 58 4.16 -7.16 20.14
C SER A 58 4.67 -7.87 18.88
N ARG A 59 5.03 -9.15 18.95
CA ARG A 59 5.44 -9.97 17.80
C ARG A 59 4.25 -10.41 16.94
N VAL A 60 3.57 -9.43 16.35
CA VAL A 60 2.35 -9.62 15.55
C VAL A 60 2.52 -10.68 14.46
N GLY A 61 3.68 -10.77 13.81
CA GLY A 61 3.95 -11.77 12.76
C GLY A 61 3.82 -13.23 13.21
N ALA A 62 4.05 -13.53 14.49
CA ALA A 62 3.83 -14.86 15.06
C ALA A 62 2.34 -15.09 15.40
N HIS A 63 1.60 -14.04 15.74
CA HIS A 63 0.19 -14.09 16.09
C HIS A 63 -0.71 -14.20 14.85
N VAL A 64 -0.53 -13.30 13.88
CA VAL A 64 -1.35 -13.21 12.67
C VAL A 64 -0.83 -14.11 11.56
N LYS A 65 -1.64 -14.27 10.51
CA LYS A 65 -1.20 -14.89 9.26
C LYS A 65 -0.52 -13.87 8.36
N GLY A 66 0.81 -13.80 8.49
CA GLY A 66 1.69 -13.17 7.49
C GLY A 66 2.13 -14.21 6.46
N ARG A 67 3.40 -14.65 6.56
CA ARG A 67 4.02 -15.63 5.63
C ARG A 67 4.14 -17.06 6.20
N ARG A 68 3.99 -17.25 7.51
CA ARG A 68 4.15 -18.58 8.17
C ARG A 68 3.08 -19.57 7.74
N SER A 69 3.37 -20.87 7.69
CA SER A 69 2.30 -21.89 7.57
C SER A 69 1.40 -21.86 8.82
N ILE A 70 0.10 -22.17 8.64
CA ILE A 70 -0.84 -22.27 9.77
C ILE A 70 -1.14 -23.72 10.09
N MET A 71 -1.40 -24.53 9.07
CA MET A 71 -1.64 -25.97 9.21
C MET A 71 -0.31 -26.70 8.98
N ARG A 72 0.13 -27.48 9.96
CA ARG A 72 1.37 -28.25 9.89
C ARG A 72 1.15 -29.60 9.19
N GLN A 73 -0.02 -30.18 9.41
CA GLN A 73 -0.44 -31.47 8.86
C GLN A 73 -0.59 -31.37 7.34
N LYS A 74 -0.08 -32.37 6.64
CA LYS A 74 -0.20 -32.53 5.19
C LYS A 74 -0.88 -33.87 4.94
N TYR A 75 -2.05 -33.84 4.33
CA TYR A 75 -2.88 -35.02 4.16
C TYR A 75 -2.64 -35.67 2.79
N SER A 76 -2.81 -37.00 2.72
CA SER A 76 -2.84 -37.73 1.45
C SER A 76 -4.10 -37.38 0.65
N PRO A 77 -4.14 -37.63 -0.66
CA PRO A 77 -5.33 -37.39 -1.48
C PRO A 77 -6.58 -38.10 -0.95
N GLU A 78 -6.44 -39.32 -0.43
CA GLU A 78 -7.55 -40.09 0.16
C GLU A 78 -8.08 -39.45 1.45
N ALA A 79 -7.18 -39.02 2.34
CA ALA A 79 -7.56 -38.31 3.55
C ALA A 79 -8.24 -36.98 3.24
N LEU A 80 -7.82 -36.29 2.18
CA LEU A 80 -8.49 -35.07 1.70
C LEU A 80 -9.91 -35.38 1.21
N ARG A 81 -10.12 -36.42 0.39
CA ARG A 81 -11.47 -36.81 -0.07
C ARG A 81 -12.41 -37.14 1.09
N MET A 82 -11.91 -37.87 2.10
CA MET A 82 -12.68 -38.16 3.32
C MET A 82 -12.97 -36.88 4.12
N ALA A 83 -12.02 -35.96 4.22
CA ALA A 83 -12.24 -34.69 4.91
C ALA A 83 -13.34 -33.87 4.22
N LEU A 84 -13.33 -33.82 2.88
CA LEU A 84 -14.32 -33.11 2.07
C LEU A 84 -15.72 -33.70 2.24
N SER A 85 -15.86 -35.03 2.36
CA SER A 85 -17.17 -35.68 2.58
C SER A 85 -17.78 -35.40 3.95
N MET A 86 -17.02 -34.85 4.92
CA MET A 86 -17.55 -34.44 6.22
C MET A 86 -18.23 -33.06 6.20
N VAL A 87 -18.12 -32.33 5.09
CA VAL A 87 -18.69 -30.98 4.96
C VAL A 87 -20.13 -31.09 4.42
N PRO A 88 -21.08 -30.33 4.97
CA PRO A 88 -22.46 -30.30 4.45
C PRO A 88 -22.53 -29.84 2.99
N GLU A 89 -23.45 -30.41 2.22
CA GLU A 89 -23.58 -30.16 0.77
C GLU A 89 -23.87 -28.70 0.41
N TRP A 90 -24.61 -27.98 1.27
CA TRP A 90 -25.03 -26.60 1.05
C TRP A 90 -23.97 -25.56 1.47
N PHE A 91 -22.78 -25.99 1.89
CA PHE A 91 -21.75 -25.11 2.40
C PHE A 91 -21.05 -24.30 1.29
N GLU A 92 -21.00 -22.98 1.43
CA GLU A 92 -20.17 -22.12 0.59
C GLU A 92 -18.96 -21.54 1.35
N VAL A 93 -17.82 -21.47 0.66
CA VAL A 93 -16.59 -20.87 1.21
C VAL A 93 -16.77 -19.38 1.52
N ALA A 94 -17.68 -18.70 0.82
CA ALA A 94 -17.97 -17.29 1.03
C ALA A 94 -18.61 -17.00 2.40
N ASP A 95 -19.29 -17.98 3.00
CA ASP A 95 -19.97 -17.85 4.31
C ASP A 95 -18.99 -17.76 5.48
N VAL A 96 -17.73 -18.14 5.27
CA VAL A 96 -16.71 -18.12 6.32
C VAL A 96 -15.87 -16.85 6.17
N PRO A 97 -16.13 -15.79 6.95
CA PRO A 97 -15.36 -14.57 6.89
C PRO A 97 -13.94 -14.78 7.42
N ARG A 98 -13.00 -14.00 6.89
CA ARG A 98 -11.64 -13.97 7.44
C ARG A 98 -11.69 -13.39 8.86
N PRO A 99 -11.14 -14.08 9.88
CA PRO A 99 -11.13 -13.56 11.25
C PRO A 99 -10.27 -12.28 11.35
N PRO A 100 -10.59 -11.37 12.30
CA PRO A 100 -9.87 -10.12 12.44
C PRO A 100 -8.45 -10.34 12.98
N GLN A 101 -7.56 -9.36 12.80
CA GLN A 101 -6.13 -9.48 13.14
C GLN A 101 -5.86 -9.70 14.63
N ARG A 102 -6.81 -9.32 15.50
CA ARG A 102 -6.72 -9.58 16.95
C ARG A 102 -6.86 -11.06 17.29
N ILE A 103 -7.53 -11.85 16.46
CA ILE A 103 -7.68 -13.29 16.64
C ILE A 103 -6.44 -14.00 16.11
N ARG A 104 -5.93 -14.95 16.90
CA ARG A 104 -4.75 -15.74 16.54
C ARG A 104 -5.04 -16.54 15.28
N ALA A 105 -4.13 -16.49 14.31
CA ALA A 105 -4.23 -17.33 13.13
C ALA A 105 -3.75 -18.75 13.45
N GLN A 106 -4.68 -19.68 13.65
CA GLN A 106 -4.37 -21.08 13.93
C GLN A 106 -5.32 -22.01 13.19
N SER A 107 -4.87 -23.24 12.97
CA SER A 107 -5.65 -24.33 12.42
C SER A 107 -5.50 -25.51 13.35
N GLU A 108 -6.62 -26.07 13.82
CA GLU A 108 -6.62 -27.29 14.61
C GLU A 108 -6.38 -28.56 13.75
N GLY A 109 -6.34 -28.44 12.43
CA GLY A 109 -6.37 -29.56 11.49
C GLY A 109 -7.80 -30.02 11.17
N ILE A 110 -7.95 -31.24 10.65
CA ILE A 110 -9.27 -31.84 10.38
C ILE A 110 -9.85 -32.38 11.69
N VAL A 111 -10.55 -31.50 12.40
CA VAL A 111 -11.37 -31.80 13.58
C VAL A 111 -12.86 -31.68 13.25
N GLY A 112 -13.75 -31.94 14.23
CA GLY A 112 -15.18 -31.71 14.06
C GLY A 112 -15.47 -30.28 13.58
N ARG A 113 -16.27 -30.15 12.51
CA ARG A 113 -16.61 -28.86 11.86
C ARG A 113 -15.40 -28.02 11.43
N TRP A 114 -14.32 -28.67 10.98
CA TRP A 114 -13.10 -27.99 10.51
C TRP A 114 -13.34 -26.93 9.43
N TYR A 115 -14.39 -27.09 8.60
CA TYR A 115 -14.77 -26.17 7.53
C TYR A 115 -15.22 -24.79 8.05
N SER A 116 -15.60 -24.66 9.33
CA SER A 116 -15.90 -23.37 9.98
C SER A 116 -14.64 -22.54 10.26
N ASN A 117 -13.47 -23.17 10.38
CA ASN A 117 -12.22 -22.47 10.60
C ASN A 117 -11.67 -21.96 9.26
N PHE A 118 -11.74 -20.65 9.04
CA PHE A 118 -11.24 -19.96 7.83
C PHE A 118 -9.83 -20.40 7.42
N TRP A 119 -8.92 -20.53 8.38
CA TRP A 119 -7.52 -20.86 8.08
C TRP A 119 -7.34 -22.32 7.68
N THR A 120 -8.05 -23.23 8.35
CA THR A 120 -8.07 -24.66 8.00
C THR A 120 -8.69 -24.84 6.62
N LEU A 121 -9.84 -24.22 6.36
CA LEU A 121 -10.55 -24.30 5.09
C LEU A 121 -9.66 -23.96 3.89
N HIS A 122 -8.99 -22.82 3.94
CA HIS A 122 -8.09 -22.39 2.87
C HIS A 122 -6.78 -23.18 2.79
N ALA A 123 -6.30 -23.73 3.91
CA ALA A 123 -5.14 -24.61 3.91
C ALA A 123 -5.46 -25.96 3.25
N VAL A 124 -6.62 -26.53 3.52
CA VAL A 124 -7.12 -27.77 2.88
C VAL A 124 -7.37 -27.52 1.40
N LYS A 125 -8.03 -26.41 1.01
CA LYS A 125 -8.19 -26.03 -0.41
C LYS A 125 -6.86 -26.00 -1.16
N TYR A 126 -5.83 -25.42 -0.53
CA TYR A 126 -4.49 -25.39 -1.13
C TYR A 126 -3.87 -26.79 -1.26
N GLN A 127 -4.04 -27.67 -0.26
CA GLN A 127 -3.58 -29.06 -0.36
C GLN A 127 -4.34 -29.85 -1.43
N CYS A 128 -5.66 -29.70 -1.55
CA CYS A 128 -6.45 -30.31 -2.62
C CYS A 128 -5.93 -29.88 -4.00
N ARG A 129 -5.64 -28.58 -4.17
CA ARG A 129 -5.04 -28.06 -5.41
C ARG A 129 -3.69 -28.70 -5.73
N LEU A 130 -2.81 -28.86 -4.72
CA LEU A 130 -1.50 -29.50 -4.92
C LEU A 130 -1.62 -31.00 -5.24
N ALA A 131 -2.59 -31.67 -4.63
CA ALA A 131 -2.84 -33.11 -4.77
C ALA A 131 -3.76 -33.45 -5.97
N ASN A 132 -4.19 -32.45 -6.74
CA ASN A 132 -5.17 -32.57 -7.81
C ASN A 132 -6.47 -33.27 -7.38
N VAL A 133 -6.93 -33.00 -6.16
CA VAL A 133 -8.23 -33.41 -5.65
C VAL A 133 -9.23 -32.30 -5.97
N GLU A 134 -10.35 -32.66 -6.60
CA GLU A 134 -11.41 -31.72 -6.94
C GLU A 134 -11.91 -30.98 -5.68
N TRP A 135 -12.12 -29.68 -5.81
CA TRP A 135 -12.66 -28.84 -4.75
C TRP A 135 -14.15 -28.62 -5.02
N PRO A 136 -15.07 -29.29 -4.31
CA PRO A 136 -16.49 -29.26 -4.63
C PRO A 136 -17.19 -27.97 -4.19
N PHE A 137 -16.57 -27.17 -3.31
CA PHE A 137 -17.18 -25.96 -2.77
C PHE A 137 -16.90 -24.73 -3.63
N GLY A 138 -17.71 -23.68 -3.45
CA GLY A 138 -17.52 -22.40 -4.15
C GLY A 138 -16.16 -21.74 -3.93
N GLU A 139 -15.85 -20.76 -4.78
CA GLU A 139 -14.74 -19.82 -4.57
C GLU A 139 -15.06 -18.84 -3.43
N ARG A 140 -14.01 -18.27 -2.81
CA ARG A 140 -14.19 -17.26 -1.73
C ARG A 140 -14.89 -16.00 -2.23
N GLN A 141 -14.61 -15.62 -3.47
CA GLN A 141 -15.25 -14.49 -4.13
C GLN A 141 -15.64 -14.95 -5.53
N ARG A 142 -16.91 -14.79 -5.88
CA ARG A 142 -17.40 -15.01 -7.24
C ARG A 142 -17.25 -13.69 -8.03
N PRO A 143 -16.37 -13.61 -9.03
CA PRO A 143 -16.24 -12.40 -9.84
C PRO A 143 -17.49 -12.22 -10.71
N ARG A 144 -18.05 -11.01 -10.74
CA ARG A 144 -19.07 -10.62 -11.71
C ARG A 144 -18.37 -10.00 -12.92
N THR A 145 -18.42 -10.69 -14.05
CA THR A 145 -17.83 -10.23 -15.32
C THR A 145 -18.89 -9.51 -16.17
N ASN A 146 -20.07 -10.12 -16.31
CA ASN A 146 -21.19 -9.62 -17.11
C ASN A 146 -22.28 -8.98 -16.25
N TYR A 147 -23.22 -8.30 -16.90
CA TYR A 147 -24.43 -7.73 -16.29
C TYR A 147 -25.56 -8.76 -16.29
N GLU A 148 -25.37 -9.83 -15.52
CA GLU A 148 -26.38 -10.87 -15.32
C GLU A 148 -27.22 -10.57 -14.07
N GLU A 149 -28.37 -11.24 -13.97
CA GLU A 149 -29.23 -11.15 -12.80
C GLU A 149 -28.51 -11.63 -11.51
N PRO A 150 -28.82 -11.03 -10.35
CA PRO A 150 -29.72 -9.90 -10.14
C PRO A 150 -29.05 -8.56 -10.50
N PHE A 151 -29.80 -7.71 -11.24
CA PHE A 151 -29.37 -6.37 -11.66
C PHE A 151 -29.25 -5.40 -10.48
N PHE A 152 -30.19 -5.47 -9.55
CA PHE A 152 -30.19 -4.71 -8.30
C PHE A 152 -29.94 -5.66 -7.12
N PHE A 153 -29.16 -5.20 -6.14
CA PHE A 153 -28.95 -5.93 -4.91
C PHE A 153 -28.97 -4.95 -3.74
N VAL A 154 -29.46 -5.42 -2.59
CA VAL A 154 -29.43 -4.67 -1.34
C VAL A 154 -28.16 -5.04 -0.59
N ASP A 155 -27.45 -4.03 -0.06
CA ASP A 155 -26.19 -4.18 0.67
C ASP A 155 -26.12 -3.14 1.79
N PHE A 156 -26.63 -3.50 2.97
CA PHE A 156 -26.61 -2.62 4.14
C PHE A 156 -25.21 -2.45 4.75
N GLU A 157 -24.27 -3.34 4.44
CA GLU A 157 -22.90 -3.27 4.94
C GLU A 157 -21.99 -2.39 4.06
N GLU A 158 -22.52 -1.88 2.95
CA GLU A 158 -21.81 -1.04 1.96
C GLU A 158 -20.53 -1.69 1.40
N SER A 159 -20.40 -3.01 1.51
CA SER A 159 -19.17 -3.73 1.21
C SER A 159 -19.19 -4.40 -0.18
N LYS A 160 -20.35 -4.87 -0.63
CA LYS A 160 -20.55 -5.56 -1.90
C LYS A 160 -20.34 -4.62 -3.08
N ALA A 161 -20.86 -3.39 -3.01
CA ALA A 161 -20.68 -2.39 -4.06
C ALA A 161 -19.19 -2.01 -4.28
N ALA A 162 -18.45 -1.81 -3.19
CA ALA A 162 -17.03 -1.48 -3.25
C ALA A 162 -16.16 -2.68 -3.69
N ARG A 163 -16.56 -3.91 -3.34
CA ARG A 163 -15.84 -5.14 -3.68
C ARG A 163 -16.17 -5.71 -5.05
N ASP A 164 -17.23 -5.21 -5.72
CA ASP A 164 -17.62 -5.68 -7.05
C ASP A 164 -16.41 -5.61 -8.00
N TYR A 165 -16.20 -6.69 -8.76
CA TYR A 165 -15.11 -6.80 -9.70
C TYR A 165 -15.18 -5.68 -10.75
N ARG A 166 -16.39 -5.36 -11.24
CA ARG A 166 -16.59 -4.29 -12.23
C ARG A 166 -16.25 -2.91 -11.68
N SER A 167 -16.63 -2.63 -10.43
CA SER A 167 -16.28 -1.37 -9.75
C SER A 167 -14.76 -1.20 -9.63
N ARG A 168 -14.07 -2.25 -9.16
CA ARG A 168 -12.60 -2.25 -9.07
C ARG A 168 -11.92 -2.16 -10.44
N TRP A 169 -12.46 -2.85 -11.45
CA TRP A 169 -11.95 -2.83 -12.81
C TRP A 169 -12.03 -1.44 -13.43
N ILE A 170 -13.16 -0.73 -13.27
CA ILE A 170 -13.30 0.67 -13.72
C ILE A 170 -12.30 1.57 -13.01
N ASN A 171 -12.13 1.42 -11.70
CA ASN A 171 -11.18 2.24 -10.94
C ASN A 171 -9.74 2.03 -11.42
N VAL A 172 -9.33 0.79 -11.67
CA VAL A 172 -8.02 0.48 -12.25
C VAL A 172 -7.87 1.13 -13.63
N ASN A 173 -8.87 1.02 -14.50
CA ASN A 173 -8.81 1.64 -15.83
C ASN A 173 -8.71 3.16 -15.75
N ARG A 174 -9.45 3.80 -14.85
CA ARG A 174 -9.35 5.25 -14.59
C ARG A 174 -7.94 5.62 -14.14
N SER A 175 -7.32 4.83 -13.26
CA SER A 175 -5.93 5.04 -12.87
C SER A 175 -4.97 4.86 -14.03
N LEU A 176 -5.14 3.82 -14.86
CA LEU A 176 -4.27 3.55 -16.00
C LEU A 176 -4.34 4.65 -17.07
N VAL A 177 -5.54 5.10 -17.42
CA VAL A 177 -5.75 6.19 -18.38
C VAL A 177 -5.31 7.54 -17.80
N GLY A 178 -5.47 7.75 -16.49
CA GLY A 178 -5.03 8.96 -15.80
C GLY A 178 -3.51 9.12 -15.74
N MET A 179 -2.72 8.09 -16.06
CA MET A 179 -1.26 8.20 -16.13
C MET A 179 -0.82 9.01 -17.35
N SER A 180 -0.51 10.28 -17.15
CA SER A 180 -0.15 11.22 -18.22
C SER A 180 1.35 11.56 -18.31
N LYS A 181 2.23 10.79 -17.64
CA LYS A 181 3.68 11.08 -17.61
C LYS A 181 4.27 11.23 -19.03
N ARG A 182 4.02 10.25 -19.90
CA ARG A 182 4.51 10.27 -21.30
C ARG A 182 3.89 11.39 -22.13
N MET A 183 2.66 11.81 -21.81
CA MET A 183 2.00 12.92 -22.49
C MET A 183 2.73 14.24 -22.18
N LYS A 184 3.09 14.46 -20.91
CA LYS A 184 3.88 15.64 -20.50
C LYS A 184 5.29 15.63 -21.09
N GLU A 185 5.92 14.47 -21.17
CA GLU A 185 7.24 14.34 -21.83
C GLU A 185 7.15 14.68 -23.33
N ALA A 186 6.10 14.24 -24.02
CA ALA A 186 5.86 14.59 -25.42
C ALA A 186 5.57 16.09 -25.62
N GLU A 187 4.79 16.71 -24.72
CA GLU A 187 4.57 18.17 -24.72
C GLU A 187 5.90 18.93 -24.63
N GLU A 188 6.81 18.48 -23.76
CA GLU A 188 8.15 19.04 -23.65
C GLU A 188 8.99 18.82 -24.91
N GLU A 189 9.00 17.61 -25.47
CA GLU A 189 9.72 17.32 -26.72
C GLU A 189 9.22 18.18 -27.88
N THR A 190 7.90 18.34 -28.03
CA THR A 190 7.35 19.22 -29.07
C THR A 190 7.77 20.66 -28.90
N ARG A 191 7.82 21.16 -27.66
CA ARG A 191 8.32 22.50 -27.34
C ARG A 191 9.78 22.67 -27.76
N TYR A 192 10.65 21.72 -27.43
CA TYR A 192 12.06 21.78 -27.84
C TYR A 192 12.25 21.61 -29.35
N MET A 193 11.44 20.78 -30.01
CA MET A 193 11.50 20.57 -31.45
C MET A 193 11.11 21.82 -32.25
N GLN A 194 10.26 22.70 -31.72
CA GLN A 194 9.95 23.98 -32.35
C GLN A 194 11.21 24.85 -32.47
N PHE A 195 11.98 25.00 -31.39
CA PHE A 195 13.20 25.78 -31.39
C PHE A 195 14.29 25.17 -32.29
N ARG A 196 14.41 23.84 -32.28
CA ARG A 196 15.33 23.13 -33.17
C ARG A 196 15.04 23.40 -34.65
N LYS A 197 13.77 23.30 -35.06
CA LYS A 197 13.34 23.61 -36.44
C LYS A 197 13.62 25.06 -36.82
N GLN A 198 13.43 26.00 -35.89
CA GLN A 198 13.72 27.41 -36.14
C GLN A 198 15.23 27.62 -36.37
N GLN A 199 16.07 27.04 -35.53
CA GLN A 199 17.53 27.10 -35.67
C GLN A 199 18.01 26.49 -37.00
N ASP A 200 17.51 25.31 -37.37
CA ASP A 200 17.85 24.61 -38.62
C ASP A 200 17.40 25.41 -39.86
N THR A 201 16.21 26.03 -39.78
CA THR A 201 15.70 26.95 -40.82
C THR A 201 16.61 28.17 -40.95
N PHE A 202 17.05 28.77 -39.84
CA PHE A 202 17.98 29.90 -39.85
C PHE A 202 19.33 29.54 -40.48
N TRP A 203 19.86 28.35 -40.19
CA TRP A 203 21.08 27.86 -40.82
C TRP A 203 20.89 27.65 -42.33
N SER A 204 19.80 27.00 -42.72
CA SER A 204 19.48 26.72 -44.12
C SER A 204 19.28 28.01 -44.93
N ASN A 205 18.54 28.97 -44.39
CA ASN A 205 18.33 30.28 -45.02
C ASN A 205 19.66 31.04 -45.18
N ARG A 206 20.54 31.02 -44.18
CA ARG A 206 21.87 31.62 -44.30
C ARG A 206 22.69 30.96 -45.41
N LYS A 207 22.72 29.63 -45.49
CA LYS A 207 23.41 28.89 -46.55
C LYS A 207 22.87 29.26 -47.95
N VAL A 208 21.54 29.31 -48.10
CA VAL A 208 20.90 29.68 -49.37
C VAL A 208 21.21 31.12 -49.77
N LEU A 209 21.13 32.06 -48.82
CA LEU A 209 21.45 33.46 -49.07
C LEU A 209 22.92 33.64 -49.47
N VAL A 210 23.86 33.00 -48.78
CA VAL A 210 25.29 33.05 -49.13
C VAL A 210 25.52 32.49 -50.54
N ASN A 211 24.91 31.35 -50.89
CA ASN A 211 25.04 30.77 -52.23
C ASN A 211 24.47 31.71 -53.32
N ARG A 212 23.35 32.38 -53.06
CA ARG A 212 22.77 33.36 -53.98
C ARG A 212 23.66 34.59 -54.13
N VAL A 213 24.26 35.09 -53.04
CA VAL A 213 25.21 36.21 -53.08
C VAL A 213 26.46 35.84 -53.88
N LYS A 214 27.03 34.63 -53.67
CA LYS A 214 28.15 34.12 -54.50
C LYS A 214 27.77 34.08 -55.99
N SER A 215 26.57 33.62 -56.32
CA SER A 215 26.07 33.58 -57.70
C SER A 215 25.93 34.99 -58.31
N MET A 216 25.36 35.96 -57.59
CA MET A 216 25.21 37.34 -58.06
C MET A 216 26.56 38.03 -58.26
N TYR A 217 27.52 37.77 -57.37
CA TYR A 217 28.89 38.27 -57.50
C TYR A 217 29.56 37.73 -58.78
N ASN A 218 29.46 36.42 -59.03
CA ASN A 218 30.03 35.79 -60.23
C ASN A 218 29.38 36.27 -61.54
N GLN A 219 28.12 36.69 -61.49
CA GLN A 219 27.40 37.24 -62.65
C GLN A 219 27.66 38.75 -62.87
N GLY A 220 28.37 39.43 -61.96
CA GLY A 220 28.67 40.86 -62.07
C GLY A 220 27.47 41.79 -61.84
N THR A 221 26.34 41.27 -61.35
CA THR A 221 25.10 42.04 -61.14
C THR A 221 25.04 42.72 -59.77
N MET A 222 26.04 42.51 -58.92
CA MET A 222 26.14 43.13 -57.60
C MET A 222 26.84 44.51 -57.68
N THR A 223 26.05 45.58 -57.50
CA THR A 223 26.49 46.98 -57.56
C THR A 223 26.88 47.56 -56.20
N SER A 224 26.23 47.15 -55.10
CA SER A 224 26.53 47.63 -53.74
C SER A 224 26.14 46.65 -52.63
N THR A 225 26.94 46.59 -51.57
CA THR A 225 26.61 45.83 -50.33
C THR A 225 25.39 46.38 -49.59
N LYS A 226 25.01 47.64 -49.84
CA LYS A 226 23.84 48.28 -49.20
C LYS A 226 22.50 47.72 -49.67
N GLU A 227 22.48 47.04 -50.81
CA GLU A 227 21.27 46.44 -51.40
C GLU A 227 20.98 45.04 -50.84
N LEU A 228 21.91 44.46 -50.05
CA LEU A 228 21.72 43.15 -49.44
C LEU A 228 20.82 43.23 -48.19
N PRO A 229 19.98 42.21 -47.94
CA PRO A 229 19.08 42.18 -46.79
C PRO A 229 19.81 42.11 -45.44
N ILE A 230 21.06 41.62 -45.44
CA ILE A 230 21.94 41.67 -44.27
C ILE A 230 22.97 42.78 -44.50
N LYS A 231 22.72 43.95 -43.89
CA LYS A 231 23.48 45.19 -44.15
C LYS A 231 24.93 45.18 -43.66
N THR A 232 25.28 44.25 -42.78
CA THR A 232 26.62 44.12 -42.17
C THR A 232 27.49 43.04 -42.84
N ILE A 233 27.01 42.40 -43.91
CA ILE A 233 27.71 41.28 -44.52
C ILE A 233 28.95 41.74 -45.32
N ASN A 234 30.12 41.17 -45.02
CA ASN A 234 31.35 41.43 -45.77
C ASN A 234 31.57 40.30 -46.80
N ILE A 235 31.28 40.59 -48.07
CA ILE A 235 31.28 39.61 -49.16
C ILE A 235 32.69 39.03 -49.41
N LYS A 236 33.75 39.83 -49.24
CA LYS A 236 35.14 39.41 -49.47
C LYS A 236 35.54 38.21 -48.61
N ALA A 237 34.95 38.08 -47.42
CA ALA A 237 35.22 36.97 -46.50
C ALA A 237 34.65 35.62 -46.99
N PHE A 238 33.67 35.62 -47.89
CA PHE A 238 33.04 34.40 -48.42
C PHE A 238 33.57 33.97 -49.78
N LEU A 239 34.40 34.79 -50.43
CA LEU A 239 35.01 34.55 -51.74
C LEU A 239 36.47 34.06 -51.65
N ALA A 240 37.03 34.03 -50.44
CA ALA A 240 38.40 33.60 -50.16
C ALA A 240 38.54 32.08 -49.94
N GLU A 241 37.44 31.33 -50.08
CA GLU A 241 37.39 29.87 -50.23
C GLU A 241 37.00 29.52 -51.66
#